data_AF-A0A9P4Y107-F1
#
_entry.id   AF-A0A9P4Y107-F1
#
_cell.length_a   1.000
_cell.length_b   1.000
_cell.length_c   1.000
_cell.angle_alpha   90.00
_cell.angle_beta   90.00
_cell.angle_gamma   90.00
#
_symmetry.space_group_name_H-M   'P 1'
#
loop_
_entity.id
_entity.type
_entity.pdbx_description
1 polymer ?
#
loop_
_entity_poly.entity_id
_entity_poly.type
_entity_poly.pdbx_seq_one_letter_code
_entity_poly.pdbx_strand_id
1 'polypeptide(L)' 'KKQFNNELRLMVAQFQKAKVRDFKTIALAIVDFRRQFIGDPSKILHLGTVNL' A
#
# COMPACT_ATOMS: atom_id res chain seq x y z
N LYS A 1 5.48 12.77 8.81
CA LYS A 1 4.34 12.93 7.87
C LYS A 1 4.80 13.23 6.42
N LYS A 2 5.66 14.24 6.17
CA LYS A 2 6.16 14.53 4.80
C LYS A 2 6.91 13.35 4.15
N GLN A 3 7.76 12.65 4.91
CA GLN A 3 8.48 11.47 4.43
C GLN A 3 7.55 10.35 3.95
N PHE A 4 6.56 9.97 4.77
CA PHE A 4 5.52 9.00 4.39
C PHE A 4 4.87 9.32 3.03
N ASN A 5 4.43 10.57 2.84
CA ASN A 5 3.78 10.97 1.60
C ASN A 5 4.73 10.93 0.39
N ASN A 6 6.01 11.25 0.57
CA ASN A 6 7.00 11.16 -0.50
C ASN A 6 7.28 9.71 -0.89
N GLU A 7 7.51 8.83 0.09
CA GLU A 7 7.78 7.42 -0.16
C GLU A 7 6.56 6.69 -0.73
N LEU A 8 5.35 7.01 -0.26
CA LEU A 8 4.10 6.50 -0.83
C LEU A 8 3.96 6.88 -2.32
N ARG A 9 4.29 8.12 -2.68
CA ARG A 9 4.27 8.57 -4.08
C ARG A 9 5.28 7.81 -4.93
N LEU A 10 6.48 7.56 -4.40
CA LEU A 10 7.50 6.77 -5.08
C LEU A 10 7.01 5.34 -5.34
N MET A 11 6.39 4.71 -4.35
CA MET A 11 5.82 3.36 -4.49
C MET A 11 4.72 3.32 -5.56
N VAL A 12 3.77 4.25 -5.53
CA VAL A 12 2.70 4.31 -6.55
C VAL A 12 3.27 4.58 -7.96
N ALA A 13 4.31 5.40 -8.07
CA ALA A 13 4.99 5.64 -9.34
C ALA A 13 5.68 4.37 -9.89
N GLN A 14 6.14 3.45 -9.04
CA GLN A 14 6.69 2.17 -9.49
C GLN A 14 5.61 1.27 -10.11
N PHE A 15 4.41 1.21 -9.52
CA PHE A 15 3.28 0.50 -10.12
C PHE A 15 2.89 1.08 -11.48
N GLN A 16 2.89 2.41 -11.61
CA GLN A 16 2.64 3.09 -12.88
C GLN A 16 3.68 2.72 -13.94
N LYS A 17 4.98 2.75 -13.59
CA LYS A 17 6.08 2.35 -14.50
C LYS A 17 5.97 0.88 -14.93
N ALA A 18 5.58 0.01 -14.01
CA ALA A 18 5.36 -1.41 -14.28
C ALA A 18 4.04 -1.69 -15.03
N LYS A 19 3.25 -0.65 -15.36
CA LYS A 19 1.92 -0.74 -15.98
C LYS A 19 0.95 -1.62 -15.18
N VAL A 20 1.16 -1.76 -13.88
CA VAL A 20 0.26 -2.48 -12.98
C VAL A 20 -1.00 -1.62 -12.80
N ARG A 21 -2.13 -2.14 -13.27
CA ARG A 21 -3.45 -1.49 -13.13
C ARG A 21 -4.38 -2.24 -12.18
N ASP A 22 -3.91 -3.34 -11.59
CA ASP A 22 -4.70 -4.08 -10.62
C ASP A 22 -4.84 -3.26 -9.33
N PHE A 23 -6.04 -2.70 -9.16
CA PHE A 23 -6.38 -1.86 -8.03
C PHE A 23 -6.27 -2.63 -6.71
N LYS A 24 -6.56 -3.94 -6.71
CA LYS A 24 -6.47 -4.77 -5.50
C LYS A 24 -5.02 -4.90 -5.02
N THR A 25 -4.09 -5.21 -5.93
CA THR A 25 -2.65 -5.26 -5.63
C THR A 25 -2.12 -3.92 -5.12
N ILE A 26 -2.51 -2.81 -5.77
CA ILE A 26 -2.06 -1.48 -5.35
C ILE A 26 -2.60 -1.13 -3.95
N ALA A 27 -3.87 -1.41 -3.68
CA ALA A 27 -4.48 -1.16 -2.37
C ALA A 27 -3.79 -1.97 -1.25
N LEU A 28 -3.51 -3.25 -1.50
CA LEU A 28 -2.77 -4.11 -0.57
C LEU A 28 -1.37 -3.54 -0.26
N ALA A 29 -0.63 -3.15 -1.30
CA ALA A 29 0.70 -2.58 -1.14
C ALA A 29 0.70 -1.28 -0.32
N ILE A 30 -0.31 -0.41 -0.50
CA ILE A 30 -0.46 0.82 0.30
C ILE A 30 -0.70 0.51 1.78
N VAL A 31 -1.56 -0.49 2.05
CA VAL A 31 -1.85 -0.92 3.43
C VAL A 31 -0.60 -1.51 4.08
N ASP A 32 0.15 -2.35 3.37
CA ASP A 32 1.39 -2.94 3.88
C ASP A 32 2.49 -1.89 4.10
N PHE A 33 2.67 -0.97 3.15
CA PHE A 33 3.59 0.16 3.29
C PHE A 33 3.28 0.99 4.53
N ARG A 34 1.99 1.21 4.83
CA ARG A 34 1.56 1.93 6.03
C ARG A 34 1.93 1.17 7.32
N ARG A 35 1.81 -0.16 7.34
CA ARG A 35 2.18 -1.00 8.50
C ARG A 35 3.67 -0.93 8.77
N GLN A 36 4.48 -1.09 7.72
CA GLN A 36 5.95 -0.99 7.80
C GLN A 36 6.39 0.41 8.26
N PHE A 37 5.78 1.46 7.74
CA PHE A 37 6.11 2.84 8.12
C PHE A 37 5.80 3.17 9.59
N ILE A 38 4.78 2.53 10.19
CA ILE A 38 4.43 2.70 11.61
C ILE A 38 5.34 1.83 12.51
N GLY A 39 6.07 0.87 11.96
CA GLY A 39 6.89 -0.08 12.72
C GLY A 39 6.05 -1.09 13.52
N ASP A 40 4.76 -1.20 13.22
CA ASP A 40 3.82 -2.06 13.95
C ASP A 40 3.13 -3.04 12.99
N PRO A 41 3.66 -4.27 12.85
CA PRO A 41 3.09 -5.30 11.99
C PRO A 41 1.76 -5.86 12.52
N SER A 42 1.34 -5.53 13.75
CA SER A 42 0.09 -6.02 14.35
C SER A 42 -1.16 -5.28 13.87
N LYS A 43 -1.01 -4.09 13.24
CA LYS A 43 -2.12 -3.32 12.65
C LYS A 43 -2.47 -3.80 11.25
N ILE A 44 -2.62 -5.12 11.13
CA ILE A 44 -3.16 -5.75 9.94
C ILE A 44 -4.63 -5.34 9.84
N LEU A 45 -4.93 -4.34 9.01
CA LEU A 45 -6.29 -4.14 8.52
C LEU A 45 -6.72 -5.44 7.84
N HIS A 46 -7.49 -6.28 8.54
CA HIS A 46 -8.16 -7.41 7.92
C HIS A 46 -9.12 -6.80 6.91
N LEU A 47 -8.80 -6.90 5.62
CA LEU A 47 -9.73 -6.59 4.56
C LEU A 47 -10.86 -7.61 4.70
N GLY A 48 -11.90 -7.22 5.44
CA GLY A 48 -13.11 -8.01 5.62
C GLY A 48 -13.55 -8.50 4.26
N THR A 49 -13.77 -9.82 4.19
CA THR A 49 -14.10 -10.64 3.03
C THR A 49 -14.60 -9.83 1.84
N VAL A 50 -13.70 -9.51 0.90
CA VAL A 50 -14.12 -9.06 -0.43
C VAL A 50 -14.68 -10.31 -1.11
N ASN A 51 -15.99 -10.53 -0.99
CA ASN A 51 -16.70 -11.51 -1.80
C ASN A 51 -16.50 -11.12 -3.27
N LEU A 52 -15.88 -12.04 -4.01
CA LEU A 52 -15.71 -12.00 -5.46
C LEU A 52 -17.04 -12.18 -6.17
#